data_AF-A0A2P7TIT2-F1
#
_entry.id   AF-A0A2P7TIT2-F1
#
_cell.length_a   1.000
_cell.length_b   1.000
_cell.length_c   1.000
_cell.angle_alpha   90.00
_cell.angle_beta   90.00
_cell.angle_gamma   90.00
#
_symmetry.space_group_name_H-M   'P 1'
#
loop_
_entity.id
_entity.type
_entity.pdbx_description
1 polymer ?
#
loop_
_entity_poly.entity_id
_entity_poly.type
_entity_poly.pdbx_seq_one_letter_code
_entity_poly.pdbx_strand_id
1 'polypeptide(L)' 'MKQTFQVAVTKSFLVTIEADNEKSALEYAEVFTSDISDLSSKQQKDNYNFRIYEIENTHTSTQIIKNDDQD' A
#
# COMPACT_ATOMS: atom_id res chain seq x y z
N MET A 1 11.65 -29.82 -1.32
CA MET A 1 11.88 -28.81 -2.38
C MET A 1 11.07 -27.57 -2.04
N LYS A 2 11.63 -26.36 -2.25
CA LYS A 2 10.86 -25.12 -2.16
C LYS A 2 10.15 -24.86 -3.50
N GLN A 3 8.95 -24.29 -3.45
CA GLN A 3 8.20 -23.85 -4.63
C GLN A 3 8.08 -22.33 -4.60
N THR A 4 8.15 -21.71 -5.77
CA THR A 4 7.95 -20.26 -5.93
C THR A 4 6.51 -20.03 -6.32
N PHE A 5 5.89 -19.02 -5.70
CA PHE A 5 4.53 -18.61 -6.00
C PHE A 5 4.52 -17.11 -6.30
N GLN A 6 3.72 -16.71 -7.29
CA GLN A 6 3.34 -15.32 -7.48
C GLN A 6 1.99 -15.09 -6.81
N VAL A 7 1.91 -14.05 -5.98
CA VAL A 7 0.71 -13.71 -5.22
C VAL A 7 0.44 -12.23 -5.42
N ALA A 8 -0.76 -11.89 -5.91
CA ALA A 8 -1.23 -10.51 -5.95
C ALA A 8 -1.92 -10.17 -4.62
N VAL A 9 -1.48 -9.10 -3.96
CA VAL A 9 -2.06 -8.63 -2.69
C VAL A 9 -2.58 -7.21 -2.89
N THR A 10 -3.90 -7.03 -2.76
CA THR A 10 -4.53 -5.69 -2.77
C THR A 10 -4.71 -5.20 -1.35
N LYS A 11 -4.29 -3.97 -1.07
CA LYS A 11 -4.58 -3.26 0.18
C LYS A 11 -5.27 -1.94 -0.15
N SER A 12 -6.34 -1.63 0.56
CA SER A 12 -7.07 -0.37 0.42
C SER A 12 -7.05 0.35 1.76
N PHE A 13 -6.75 1.65 1.72
CA PHE A 13 -6.64 2.49 2.90
C PHE A 13 -7.53 3.72 2.72
N LEU A 14 -8.15 4.17 3.81
CA LEU A 14 -8.73 5.49 3.89
C LEU A 14 -7.69 6.42 4.52
N VAL A 15 -7.25 7.42 3.76
CA VAL A 15 -6.25 8.39 4.21
C VAL A 15 -6.95 9.70 4.52
N THR A 16 -6.82 10.18 5.76
CA THR A 16 -7.22 11.53 6.15
C THR A 16 -5.96 12.39 6.18
N ILE A 17 -5.92 13.44 5.37
CA ILE A 17 -4.76 14.30 5.20
C ILE A 17 -5.17 15.77 5.26
N GLU A 18 -4.36 16.59 5.93
CA GLU A 18 -4.46 18.04 5.91
C GLU A 18 -3.55 18.58 4.80
N ALA A 19 -4.11 19.34 3.86
CA ALA A 19 -3.38 19.91 2.73
C ALA A 19 -4.06 21.19 2.25
N ASP A 20 -3.32 22.04 1.55
CA ASP A 20 -3.79 23.35 1.10
C ASP A 20 -4.98 23.27 0.13
N ASN A 21 -5.11 22.17 -0.63
CA ASN A 21 -6.19 21.96 -1.61
C ASN A 21 -6.32 20.47 -2.00
N GLU A 22 -7.42 20.12 -2.68
CA GLU A 22 -7.73 18.74 -3.13
C GLU A 22 -6.62 18.13 -4.00
N LYS A 23 -6.00 18.91 -4.89
CA LYS A 23 -4.94 18.41 -5.77
C LYS A 23 -3.70 18.01 -4.96
N SER A 24 -3.27 18.86 -4.02
CA SER A 24 -2.16 18.56 -3.12
C SER A 24 -2.47 17.36 -2.22
N ALA A 25 -3.70 17.23 -1.71
CA ALA A 25 -4.12 16.09 -0.91
C ALA A 25 -3.97 14.76 -1.68
N LEU A 26 -4.41 14.72 -2.94
CA LEU A 26 -4.26 13.55 -3.80
C LEU A 26 -2.78 13.24 -4.08
N GLU A 27 -1.99 14.24 -4.50
CA GLU A 27 -0.57 14.05 -4.82
C GLU A 27 0.22 13.55 -3.61
N TYR A 28 0.00 14.11 -2.42
CA TYR A 28 0.68 13.67 -1.21
C TYR A 28 0.24 12.28 -0.78
N ALA A 29 -1.06 11.96 -0.87
CA ALA A 29 -1.55 10.62 -0.57
C ALA A 29 -0.92 9.60 -1.52
N GLU A 30 -0.88 9.86 -2.82
CA GLU A 30 -0.28 8.95 -3.80
C GLU A 30 1.22 8.77 -3.56
N VAL A 31 1.98 9.86 -3.46
CA VAL A 31 3.44 9.82 -3.33
C VAL A 31 3.86 9.19 -2.00
N PHE A 32 3.29 9.61 -0.87
CA PHE A 32 3.80 9.21 0.44
C PHE A 32 3.17 7.91 0.98
N THR A 33 2.15 7.35 0.32
CA THR A 33 1.52 6.08 0.74
C THR A 33 1.72 4.93 -0.27
N SER A 34 2.39 5.20 -1.40
CA SER A 34 2.65 4.19 -2.45
C SER A 34 3.74 3.17 -2.09
N ASP A 35 4.56 3.43 -1.07
CA ASP A 35 5.67 2.56 -0.70
C ASP A 35 5.20 1.34 0.12
N ILE A 36 5.42 0.14 -0.43
CA ILE A 36 5.17 -1.14 0.24
C ILE A 36 6.51 -1.85 0.39
N SER A 37 6.98 -1.97 1.63
CA SER A 37 8.25 -2.60 1.96
C SER A 37 8.08 -3.94 2.70
N ASP A 38 9.08 -4.82 2.60
CA ASP A 38 9.13 -6.08 3.36
C ASP A 38 9.48 -5.78 4.82
N LEU A 39 8.47 -5.84 5.68
CA LEU A 39 8.60 -5.59 7.12
C LEU A 39 9.11 -6.82 7.91
N SER A 40 9.32 -7.97 7.27
CA SER A 40 9.71 -9.19 7.98
C SER A 40 11.18 -9.19 8.40
N SER A 41 11.43 -9.53 9.66
CA SER A 41 12.78 -9.62 10.20
C SER A 41 13.50 -10.86 9.67
N LYS A 42 14.84 -10.84 9.71
CA LYS A 42 15.64 -12.02 9.39
C LYS A 42 15.22 -13.24 10.23
N GLN A 43 14.95 -13.04 11.52
CA GLN A 43 14.50 -14.11 12.41
C GLN A 43 13.16 -14.71 11.97
N GLN A 44 12.19 -13.89 11.57
CA GLN A 44 10.90 -14.37 11.06
C GLN A 44 11.09 -15.15 9.76
N LYS A 45 11.90 -14.63 8.83
CA LYS A 45 12.24 -15.31 7.57
C LYS A 45 12.87 -16.68 7.81
N ASP A 46 13.73 -16.79 8.81
CA ASP A 46 14.39 -18.06 9.18
C ASP A 46 13.42 -19.02 9.89
N ASN A 47 12.65 -18.54 10.88
CA ASN A 47 11.69 -19.35 11.64
C ASN A 47 10.59 -19.96 10.76
N TYR A 48 10.07 -19.18 9.80
CA TYR A 48 9.01 -19.62 8.90
C TYR A 48 9.54 -20.12 7.55
N ASN A 49 10.86 -20.16 7.37
CA ASN A 49 11.57 -20.67 6.19
C ASN A 49 11.10 -20.08 4.83
N PHE A 50 10.67 -18.81 4.83
CA PHE A 50 10.25 -18.08 3.62
C PHE A 50 11.24 -16.97 3.27
N ARG A 51 11.09 -16.42 2.07
CA ARG A 51 11.81 -15.25 1.56
C ARG A 51 10.86 -14.45 0.68
N ILE A 52 10.96 -13.12 0.73
CA ILE A 52 10.36 -12.19 -0.24
C ILE A 52 11.52 -11.66 -1.07
N TYR A 53 11.41 -11.75 -2.40
CA TYR A 53 12.48 -11.35 -3.33
C TYR A 53 12.24 -9.96 -3.90
N GLU A 54 10.98 -9.64 -4.21
CA GLU A 54 10.58 -8.41 -4.85
C GLU A 54 9.14 -8.09 -4.43
N ILE A 55 8.85 -6.80 -4.27
CA ILE A 55 7.50 -6.28 -4.06
C ILE A 55 7.31 -5.22 -5.14
N GLU A 56 6.38 -5.48 -6.06
CA GLU A 56 6.00 -4.55 -7.11
C GLU A 56 4.62 -3.98 -6.79
N ASN A 57 4.49 -2.65 -6.78
CA ASN A 57 3.20 -1.99 -6.70
C ASN A 57 2.62 -1.89 -8.13
N THR A 58 1.66 -2.76 -8.44
CA THR A 58 1.07 -2.85 -9.78
C THR A 58 -0.15 -1.94 -9.98
N HIS A 59 -0.69 -1.36 -8.91
CA HIS A 59 -1.86 -0.49 -8.96
C HIS A 59 -1.95 0.43 -7.74
N THR A 60 -1.96 1.74 -7.97
CA THR A 60 -2.31 2.75 -6.98
C THR A 60 -3.42 3.63 -7.55
N SER A 61 -4.47 3.88 -6.77
CA SER A 61 -5.48 4.88 -7.12
C SER A 61 -5.89 5.68 -5.89
N THR A 62 -6.03 6.99 -6.06
CA THR A 62 -6.48 7.92 -5.02
C THR A 62 -7.67 8.70 -5.54
N GLN A 63 -8.70 8.83 -4.72
CA GLN A 63 -9.91 9.59 -5.06
C GLN A 63 -10.43 10.33 -3.84
N ILE A 64 -10.97 11.54 -4.05
CA ILE A 64 -11.67 12.28 -3.00
C ILE A 64 -13.03 11.60 -2.79
N ILE A 65 -13.29 11.16 -1.56
CA ILE A 65 -14.61 10.70 -1.15
C ILE A 65 -15.36 11.95 -0.68
N LYS A 66 -16.27 12.46 -1.51
CA LYS A 66 -17.26 13.44 -1.07
C LYS A 66 -18.35 12.65 -0.35
N ASN A 67 -18.55 12.93 0.94
CA ASN A 67 -19.78 12.49 1.58
C ASN A 67 -20.88 13.33 0.94
N ASP A 68 -21.80 12.67 0.23
CA ASP A 68 -23.06 13.30 -0.13
C ASP A 68 -23.77 13.58 1.20
N ASP A 69 -23.65 14.81 1.70
CA ASP A 69 -24.51 15.28 2.79
C ASP A 69 -25.94 15.12 2.29
N GLN A 70 -26.68 14.26 2.99
CA GLN A 70 -28.09 14.00 2.72
C GLN A 70 -28.86 15.32 2.81
N ASP A 71 -29.46 15.73 1.69
CA ASP A 71 -30.55 16.72 1.65
C ASP A 71 -31.74 16.28 2.53
#